data_AF-A0A2N3ANP8-F1
#
_entry.id   AF-A0A2N3ANP8-F1
#
_cell.length_a   1.000
_cell.length_b   1.000
_cell.length_c   1.000
_cell.angle_alpha   90.00
_cell.angle_beta   90.00
_cell.angle_gamma   90.00
#
_symmetry.space_group_name_H-M   'P 1'
#
loop_
_entity.id
_entity.type
_entity.pdbx_description
1 polymer ?
#
loop_
_entity_poly.entity_id
_entity_poly.type
_entity_poly.pdbx_seq_one_letter_code
_entity_poly.pdbx_strand_id
1 'polypeptide(L)'
;MSNKFTYFDFISYFIPGAMLIWSFILFAKSINVLNYLTTLNTFIDTLVFTIIAFVLGHFIQYKSRQIIEPKMKKKYWNGAFVSEQFLIKNNKFCYEIDRQKFLKTAREQFRCSIEELKELDSDTEEARKISHSIYKKAYSLINNAGINERATTANIYYNFFRGLSATCFCSALLFLVQSIIKILENWGACSWEFIKEDLLIPSLLMIFFFYLMICFIDRARQRGELHVEQTFNSMYVYYLGGIRYGKQS
;
A
#
# COMPACT_ATOMS: atom_id res chain seq x y z
N MET A 1 -13.72 12.16 -19.30
CA MET A 1 -14.34 10.83 -19.32
C MET A 1 -13.81 10.05 -18.12
N SER A 2 -14.68 9.62 -17.21
CA SER A 2 -14.30 8.73 -16.11
C SER A 2 -13.94 7.37 -16.71
N ASN A 3 -12.65 6.98 -16.62
CA ASN A 3 -12.23 5.64 -17.03
C ASN A 3 -12.94 4.64 -16.12
N LYS A 4 -13.85 3.84 -16.70
CA LYS A 4 -14.77 2.94 -15.97
C LYS A 4 -14.05 1.74 -15.32
N PHE A 5 -12.80 1.50 -15.67
CA PHE A 5 -11.89 0.59 -15.00
C PHE A 5 -10.47 1.06 -15.25
N THR A 6 -9.76 1.42 -14.18
CA THR A 6 -8.42 1.97 -14.27
C THR A 6 -7.37 0.88 -14.04
N TYR A 7 -6.15 1.14 -14.50
CA TYR A 7 -4.99 0.31 -14.17
C TYR A 7 -4.80 0.14 -12.65
N PHE A 8 -5.16 1.17 -11.87
CA PHE A 8 -5.18 1.12 -10.42
C PHE A 8 -6.18 0.09 -9.89
N ASP A 9 -7.38 0.01 -10.47
CA ASP A 9 -8.43 -0.93 -10.02
C ASP A 9 -7.98 -2.39 -10.23
N PHE A 10 -7.35 -2.67 -11.37
CA PHE A 10 -6.78 -3.98 -11.64
C PHE A 10 -5.68 -4.35 -10.64
N ILE A 11 -4.70 -3.47 -10.45
CA ILE A 11 -3.55 -3.77 -9.61
C ILE A 11 -3.92 -3.81 -8.13
N SER A 12 -4.67 -2.82 -7.66
CA SER A 12 -4.89 -2.63 -6.22
C SER A 12 -6.06 -3.45 -5.70
N TYR A 13 -7.03 -3.84 -6.55
CA TYR A 13 -8.17 -4.64 -6.14
C TYR A 13 -8.11 -6.04 -6.72
N PHE A 14 -8.10 -6.20 -8.05
CA PHE A 14 -8.20 -7.52 -8.66
C PHE A 14 -7.04 -8.45 -8.27
N ILE A 15 -5.78 -8.02 -8.40
CA ILE A 15 -4.61 -8.89 -8.12
C ILE A 15 -4.61 -9.41 -6.67
N PRO A 16 -4.70 -8.56 -5.62
CA PRO A 16 -4.80 -9.02 -4.23
C PRO A 16 -5.95 -10.00 -3.99
N GLY A 17 -7.13 -9.73 -4.55
CA GLY A 17 -8.28 -10.60 -4.38
C GLY A 17 -8.12 -11.95 -5.10
N ALA A 18 -7.61 -11.96 -6.33
CA ALA A 18 -7.34 -13.17 -7.09
C ALA A 18 -6.34 -14.08 -6.36
N MET A 19 -5.29 -13.49 -5.78
CA MET A 19 -4.30 -14.19 -4.98
C MET A 19 -4.91 -14.80 -3.70
N LEU A 20 -5.81 -14.09 -3.02
CA LEU A 20 -6.51 -14.64 -1.85
C LEU A 20 -7.44 -15.80 -2.23
N ILE A 21 -8.20 -15.66 -3.33
CA ILE A 21 -9.06 -16.75 -3.82
C ILE A 21 -8.23 -17.96 -4.19
N TRP A 22 -7.07 -17.78 -4.83
CA TRP A 22 -6.17 -18.89 -5.13
C TRP A 22 -5.75 -19.65 -3.87
N SER A 23 -5.34 -18.94 -2.81
CA SER A 23 -5.04 -19.55 -1.51
C SER A 23 -6.26 -20.28 -0.93
N PHE A 24 -7.45 -19.70 -1.05
CA PHE A 24 -8.70 -20.31 -0.59
C PHE A 24 -9.07 -21.57 -1.39
N ILE A 25 -8.85 -21.60 -2.70
CA ILE A 25 -9.08 -22.78 -3.55
C ILE A 25 -8.16 -23.92 -3.12
N LEU A 26 -6.87 -23.64 -2.87
CA LEU A 26 -5.92 -24.64 -2.37
C LEU A 26 -6.34 -25.18 -1.00
N PHE A 27 -6.77 -24.29 -0.11
CA PHE A 27 -7.32 -24.66 1.20
C PHE A 27 -8.57 -25.56 1.05
N ALA A 28 -9.57 -25.14 0.27
CA ALA A 28 -10.81 -25.86 0.07
C ALA A 28 -10.60 -27.23 -0.60
N LYS A 29 -9.64 -27.32 -1.52
CA LYS A 29 -9.21 -28.60 -2.12
C LYS A 29 -8.66 -29.55 -1.07
N SER A 30 -7.87 -29.03 -0.12
CA SER A 30 -7.23 -29.87 0.90
C SER A 30 -8.18 -30.53 1.88
N ILE A 31 -9.36 -29.93 2.10
CA ILE A 31 -10.43 -30.47 2.95
C ILE A 31 -11.56 -31.12 2.14
N ASN A 32 -11.36 -31.35 0.83
CA ASN A 32 -12.32 -31.95 -0.09
C ASN A 32 -13.67 -31.22 -0.23
N VAL A 33 -13.72 -29.91 0.05
CA VAL A 33 -14.96 -29.09 -0.05
C VAL A 33 -15.06 -28.35 -1.39
N LEU A 34 -13.99 -28.32 -2.20
CA LEU A 34 -13.96 -27.55 -3.45
C LEU A 34 -15.12 -27.90 -4.42
N ASN A 35 -15.52 -29.17 -4.49
CA ASN A 35 -16.61 -29.61 -5.38
C ASN A 35 -17.96 -28.96 -5.06
N TYR A 36 -18.17 -28.53 -3.80
CA TYR A 36 -19.39 -27.81 -3.40
C TYR A 36 -19.37 -26.33 -3.82
N LEU A 37 -18.21 -25.81 -4.24
CA LEU A 37 -18.00 -24.41 -4.58
C LEU A 37 -17.93 -24.16 -6.10
N THR A 38 -17.83 -25.21 -6.91
CA THR A 38 -17.74 -25.12 -8.37
C THR A 38 -19.05 -25.50 -9.04
N THR A 39 -19.42 -24.81 -10.12
CA THR A 39 -20.70 -25.05 -10.83
C THR A 39 -20.58 -26.07 -11.97
N LEU A 40 -19.41 -26.69 -12.16
CA LEU A 40 -19.02 -27.58 -13.28
C LEU A 40 -19.06 -26.88 -14.66
N ASN A 41 -19.38 -25.58 -14.72
CA ASN A 41 -19.33 -24.76 -15.92
C ASN A 41 -18.16 -23.79 -15.84
N THR A 42 -17.12 -24.06 -16.63
CA THR A 42 -15.86 -23.29 -16.62
C THR A 42 -16.07 -21.79 -16.90
N PHE A 43 -17.03 -21.43 -17.77
CA PHE A 43 -17.30 -20.03 -18.08
C PHE A 43 -17.92 -19.30 -16.87
N ILE A 44 -18.92 -19.91 -16.24
CA ILE A 44 -19.57 -19.37 -15.04
C ILE A 44 -18.55 -19.26 -13.91
N ASP A 45 -17.77 -20.31 -13.65
CA ASP A 45 -16.77 -20.34 -12.59
C ASP A 45 -15.69 -19.25 -12.78
N THR A 46 -15.27 -18.99 -14.02
CA THR A 46 -14.29 -17.93 -14.34
C THR A 46 -14.86 -16.52 -14.13
N LEU A 47 -16.12 -16.31 -14.52
CA LEU A 47 -16.80 -15.02 -14.35
C LEU A 47 -17.05 -14.73 -12.86
N VAL A 48 -17.51 -15.75 -12.12
CA VAL A 48 -17.68 -15.68 -10.66
C VAL A 48 -16.35 -15.43 -9.96
N PHE A 49 -15.28 -16.15 -10.33
CA PHE A 49 -13.93 -15.89 -9.82
C PHE A 49 -13.52 -14.43 -10.01
N THR A 50 -13.74 -13.89 -11.20
CA THR A 50 -13.31 -12.53 -11.53
C THR A 50 -14.06 -11.49 -10.69
N ILE A 51 -15.37 -11.64 -10.54
CA ILE A 51 -16.21 -10.75 -9.75
C ILE A 51 -15.84 -10.85 -8.26
N ILE A 52 -15.73 -12.06 -7.71
CA ILE A 52 -15.38 -12.26 -6.31
C ILE A 52 -13.97 -11.75 -6.03
N ALA A 53 -13.02 -11.96 -6.95
CA ALA A 53 -11.64 -11.45 -6.80
C ALA A 53 -11.65 -9.92 -6.68
N PHE A 54 -12.39 -9.24 -7.54
CA PHE A 54 -12.48 -7.79 -7.49
C PHE A 54 -13.10 -7.29 -6.18
N VAL A 55 -14.21 -7.89 -5.74
CA VAL A 55 -14.91 -7.52 -4.49
C VAL A 55 -14.05 -7.79 -3.26
N LEU A 56 -13.41 -8.97 -3.19
CA LEU A 56 -12.47 -9.31 -2.10
C LEU A 56 -11.27 -8.37 -2.09
N GLY A 57 -10.77 -7.97 -3.27
CA GLY A 57 -9.74 -6.95 -3.42
C GLY A 57 -10.07 -5.63 -2.72
N HIS A 58 -11.27 -5.12 -2.93
CA HIS A 58 -11.75 -3.92 -2.22
C HIS A 58 -11.79 -4.12 -0.70
N PHE A 59 -12.30 -5.27 -0.24
CA PHE A 59 -12.34 -5.59 1.18
C PHE A 59 -10.95 -5.68 1.80
N ILE A 60 -10.01 -6.32 1.10
CA ILE A 60 -8.59 -6.40 1.48
C ILE A 60 -8.00 -5.01 1.59
N GLN A 61 -8.24 -4.13 0.62
CA GLN A 61 -7.71 -2.76 0.66
C GLN A 61 -8.25 -1.99 1.86
N TYR A 62 -9.55 -2.10 2.14
CA TYR A 62 -10.17 -1.51 3.33
C TYR A 62 -9.53 -2.03 4.62
N LYS A 63 -9.37 -3.36 4.77
CA LYS A 63 -8.75 -3.96 5.96
C LYS A 63 -7.26 -3.64 6.07
N SER A 64 -6.55 -3.54 4.96
CA SER A 64 -5.13 -3.17 4.93
C SER A 64 -4.90 -1.77 5.52
N ARG A 65 -5.82 -0.84 5.25
CA ARG A 65 -5.80 0.51 5.84
C ARG A 65 -6.05 0.49 7.35
N GLN A 66 -6.82 -0.47 7.86
CA GLN A 66 -7.11 -0.58 9.30
C GLN A 66 -6.02 -1.33 10.08
N ILE A 67 -5.34 -2.27 9.45
CA ILE A 67 -4.43 -3.19 10.15
C ILE A 67 -2.98 -2.91 9.81
N ILE A 68 -2.65 -2.80 8.52
CA ILE A 68 -1.26 -2.67 8.05
C ILE A 68 -0.78 -1.23 8.21
N GLU A 69 -1.59 -0.26 7.79
CA GLU A 69 -1.20 1.16 7.80
C GLU A 69 -0.89 1.69 9.21
N PRO A 70 -1.69 1.43 10.27
CA PRO A 70 -1.34 1.89 11.62
C PRO A 70 -0.08 1.22 12.17
N LYS A 71 0.14 -0.06 11.88
CA LYS A 71 1.36 -0.79 12.28
C LYS A 71 2.59 -0.21 11.59
N MET A 72 2.50 0.04 10.29
CA MET A 72 3.57 0.63 9.49
C MET A 72 3.86 2.07 9.96
N LYS A 73 2.82 2.88 10.16
CA LYS A 73 2.89 4.25 10.69
C LYS A 73 3.58 4.30 12.05
N LYS A 74 3.19 3.42 12.99
CA LYS A 74 3.82 3.32 14.32
C LYS A 74 5.28 2.86 14.23
N LYS A 75 5.59 1.87 13.39
CA LYS A 75 6.92 1.25 13.33
C LYS A 75 7.95 2.09 12.57
N TYR A 76 7.56 2.70 11.47
CA TYR A 76 8.50 3.34 10.53
C TYR A 76 8.37 4.85 10.46
N TRP A 77 7.20 5.40 10.79
CA TRP A 77 6.91 6.82 10.61
C TRP A 77 6.58 7.51 11.95
N ASN A 78 7.12 7.01 13.06
CA ASN A 78 6.99 7.64 14.39
C ASN A 78 5.53 7.98 14.79
N GLY A 79 4.55 7.22 14.30
CA GLY A 79 3.14 7.45 14.62
C GLY A 79 2.46 8.59 13.86
N ALA A 80 3.10 9.22 12.88
CA ALA A 80 2.52 10.23 11.96
C ALA A 80 2.74 9.82 10.48
N PHE A 81 1.97 10.34 9.53
CA PHE A 81 2.23 10.08 8.11
C PHE A 81 3.49 10.82 7.65
N VAL A 82 4.16 10.30 6.61
CA VAL A 82 5.31 10.98 6.01
C VAL A 82 4.93 12.38 5.55
N SER A 83 3.74 12.57 4.96
CA SER A 83 3.25 13.89 4.54
C SER A 83 3.08 14.89 5.69
N GLU A 84 2.84 14.40 6.91
CA GLU A 84 2.73 15.24 8.11
C GLU A 84 4.11 15.62 8.63
N GLN A 85 5.09 14.74 8.45
CA GLN A 85 6.43 14.99 8.97
C GLN A 85 7.35 15.66 7.95
N PHE A 86 7.21 15.41 6.65
CA PHE A 86 8.23 15.63 5.60
C PHE A 86 9.00 16.96 5.64
N LEU A 87 8.35 18.08 5.97
CA LEU A 87 9.00 19.40 6.02
C LEU A 87 9.55 19.79 7.40
N ILE A 88 9.43 18.94 8.42
CA ILE A 88 9.97 19.19 9.77
C ILE A 88 11.51 19.02 9.75
N LYS A 89 12.25 20.01 10.25
CA LYS A 89 13.71 20.13 10.11
C LYS A 89 14.51 18.92 10.61
N ASN A 90 14.09 18.31 11.70
CA ASN A 90 14.82 17.21 12.35
C ASN A 90 14.27 15.82 11.99
N ASN A 91 13.44 15.72 10.94
CA ASN A 91 13.05 14.44 10.40
C ASN A 91 14.14 13.89 9.46
N LYS A 92 14.17 12.57 9.23
CA LYS A 92 15.10 11.94 8.28
C LYS A 92 14.52 11.83 6.85
N PHE A 93 13.38 12.45 6.58
CA PHE A 93 12.63 12.27 5.34
C PHE A 93 13.01 13.27 4.24
N CYS A 94 13.45 14.47 4.60
CA CYS A 94 13.82 15.51 3.63
C CYS A 94 15.19 16.10 3.97
N TYR A 95 16.09 16.14 2.99
CA TYR A 95 17.38 16.79 3.15
C TYR A 95 17.20 18.31 3.30
N GLU A 96 17.98 18.94 4.16
CA GLU A 96 17.83 20.38 4.47
C GLU A 96 17.91 21.27 3.22
N ILE A 97 18.76 20.90 2.25
CA ILE A 97 18.90 21.62 0.98
C ILE A 97 17.57 21.61 0.20
N ASP A 98 16.89 20.46 0.13
CA ASP A 98 15.62 20.32 -0.58
C ASP A 98 14.46 20.92 0.21
N ARG A 99 14.47 20.75 1.53
CA ARG A 99 13.54 21.40 2.45
C ARG A 99 13.50 22.91 2.22
N GLN A 100 14.65 23.59 2.19
CA GLN A 100 14.70 25.04 1.95
C GLN A 100 14.10 25.44 0.59
N LYS A 101 14.31 24.64 -0.47
CA LYS A 101 13.68 24.87 -1.78
C LYS A 101 12.16 24.77 -1.71
N PHE A 102 11.64 23.77 -0.99
CA PHE A 102 10.20 23.57 -0.85
C PHE A 102 9.55 24.63 0.03
N LEU A 103 10.21 25.06 1.13
CA LEU A 103 9.73 26.15 1.98
C LEU A 103 9.67 27.47 1.23
N LYS A 104 10.69 27.77 0.41
CA LYS A 104 10.68 28.95 -0.47
C LYS A 104 9.48 28.90 -1.43
N THR A 105 9.25 27.75 -2.07
CA THR A 105 8.12 27.55 -2.99
C THR A 105 6.78 27.71 -2.25
N ALA A 106 6.65 27.16 -1.04
CA ALA A 106 5.44 27.28 -0.22
C ALA A 106 5.16 28.74 0.16
N ARG A 107 6.18 29.51 0.52
CA ARG A 107 6.06 30.95 0.79
C ARG A 107 5.56 31.72 -0.44
N GLU A 108 6.21 31.50 -1.58
CA GLU A 108 5.96 32.26 -2.80
C GLU A 108 4.62 31.90 -3.46
N GLN A 109 4.26 30.62 -3.49
CA GLN A 109 3.09 30.12 -4.23
C GLN A 109 1.87 29.89 -3.34
N PHE A 110 2.07 29.38 -2.13
CA PHE A 110 0.97 29.05 -1.22
C PHE A 110 0.69 30.13 -0.19
N ARG A 111 1.46 31.24 -0.24
CA ARG A 111 1.38 32.41 0.64
C ARG A 111 1.45 32.04 2.12
N CYS A 112 2.23 31.02 2.46
CA CYS A 112 2.51 30.66 3.85
C CYS A 112 3.30 31.78 4.52
N SER A 113 2.93 32.15 5.74
CA SER A 113 3.62 33.20 6.50
C SER A 113 4.99 32.73 6.98
N ILE A 114 5.89 33.67 7.27
CA ILE A 114 7.22 33.31 7.78
C ILE A 114 7.10 32.65 9.16
N GLU A 115 6.12 33.09 9.94
CA GLU A 115 5.79 32.57 11.26
C GLU A 115 5.34 31.10 11.18
N GLU A 116 4.44 30.78 10.24
CA GLU A 116 4.01 29.39 9.98
C GLU A 116 5.19 28.51 9.56
N LEU A 117 6.06 29.00 8.69
CA LEU A 117 7.20 28.22 8.21
C LEU A 117 8.27 28.04 9.29
N LYS A 118 8.41 28.98 10.23
CA LYS A 118 9.29 28.83 11.40
C LYS A 118 8.82 27.73 12.35
N GLU A 119 7.51 27.50 12.45
CA GLU A 119 6.97 26.39 13.27
C GLU A 119 7.44 25.03 12.76
N LEU A 120 7.80 24.89 11.48
CA LEU A 120 8.38 23.64 10.93
C LEU A 120 9.80 23.32 11.41
N ASP A 121 10.42 24.21 12.19
CA ASP A 121 11.66 23.90 12.90
C ASP A 121 11.39 23.17 14.24
N SER A 122 10.14 23.12 14.71
CA SER A 122 9.70 22.37 15.89
C SER A 122 9.09 21.00 15.50
N ASP A 123 9.07 20.03 16.42
CA ASP A 123 8.32 18.76 16.27
C ASP A 123 7.03 18.81 17.09
N THR A 124 6.18 19.79 16.78
CA THR A 124 4.85 19.95 17.38
C THR A 124 3.76 19.37 16.48
N GLU A 125 2.59 19.14 17.07
CA GLU A 125 1.40 18.76 16.29
C GLU A 125 1.00 19.85 15.29
N GLU A 126 1.28 21.12 15.61
CA GLU A 126 1.01 22.24 14.72
C GLU A 126 1.96 22.23 13.51
N ALA A 127 3.26 21.99 13.72
CA ALA A 127 4.22 21.79 12.65
C ALA A 127 3.77 20.66 11.69
N ARG A 128 3.21 19.57 12.22
CA ARG A 128 2.69 18.45 11.43
C ARG A 128 1.50 18.85 10.56
N LYS A 129 0.55 19.62 11.10
CA LYS A 129 -0.59 20.14 10.33
C LYS A 129 -0.14 21.08 9.23
N ILE A 130 0.82 21.97 9.51
CA ILE A 130 1.37 22.91 8.52
C ILE A 130 2.05 22.14 7.39
N SER A 131 2.92 21.20 7.72
CA SER A 131 3.60 20.32 6.75
C SER A 131 2.59 19.57 5.88
N HIS A 132 1.56 18.98 6.48
CA HIS A 132 0.51 18.27 5.75
C HIS A 132 -0.34 19.20 4.87
N SER A 133 -0.61 20.42 5.33
CA SER A 133 -1.34 21.45 4.59
C SER A 133 -0.57 21.86 3.32
N ILE A 134 0.74 22.11 3.44
CA ILE A 134 1.62 22.41 2.31
C ILE A 134 1.62 21.22 1.33
N TYR A 135 1.74 19.99 1.84
CA TYR A 135 1.66 18.79 1.02
C TYR A 135 0.34 18.71 0.22
N LYS A 136 -0.82 18.98 0.85
CA LYS A 136 -2.12 18.98 0.14
C LYS A 136 -2.18 20.02 -0.98
N LYS A 137 -1.65 21.22 -0.73
CA LYS A 137 -1.56 22.28 -1.75
C LYS A 137 -0.64 21.86 -2.90
N ALA A 138 0.52 21.30 -2.59
CA ALA A 138 1.46 20.77 -3.58
C ALA A 138 0.84 19.65 -4.43
N TYR A 139 0.18 18.68 -3.79
CA TYR A 139 -0.48 17.57 -4.47
C TYR A 139 -1.62 18.04 -5.39
N SER A 140 -2.44 18.99 -4.92
CA SER A 140 -3.50 19.60 -5.72
C SER A 140 -2.92 20.33 -6.94
N LEU A 141 -1.85 21.09 -6.77
CA LEU A 141 -1.19 21.81 -7.86
C LEU A 141 -0.71 20.86 -8.97
N ILE A 142 0.05 19.81 -8.61
CA ILE A 142 0.60 18.89 -9.60
C ILE A 142 -0.49 18.06 -10.29
N ASN A 143 -1.59 17.77 -9.59
CA ASN A 143 -2.73 17.06 -10.16
C ASN A 143 -3.49 17.95 -11.16
N ASN A 144 -3.73 19.21 -10.82
CA ASN A 144 -4.38 20.17 -11.72
C ASN A 144 -3.51 20.51 -12.94
N ALA A 145 -2.19 20.49 -12.78
CA ALA A 145 -1.23 20.71 -13.85
C ALA A 145 -0.94 19.45 -14.71
N GLY A 146 -1.49 18.28 -14.35
CA GLY A 146 -1.31 17.03 -15.12
C GLY A 146 0.11 16.46 -15.09
N ILE A 147 0.93 16.84 -14.12
CA ILE A 147 2.35 16.43 -13.98
C ILE A 147 2.57 15.54 -12.75
N ASN A 148 1.50 14.92 -12.26
CA ASN A 148 1.49 14.08 -11.06
C ASN A 148 1.85 12.62 -11.33
N GLU A 149 2.22 12.22 -12.55
CA GLU A 149 2.42 10.82 -12.95
C GLU A 149 3.33 10.04 -11.98
N ARG A 150 4.47 10.63 -11.60
CA ARG A 150 5.42 10.00 -10.66
C ARG A 150 4.83 9.80 -9.27
N ALA A 151 4.18 10.84 -8.74
CA ALA A 151 3.54 10.80 -7.42
C ALA A 151 2.36 9.81 -7.42
N THR A 152 1.53 9.83 -8.46
CA THR A 152 0.40 8.91 -8.65
C THR A 152 0.89 7.47 -8.76
N THR A 153 1.93 7.20 -9.55
CA THR A 153 2.52 5.86 -9.70
C THR A 153 3.04 5.34 -8.36
N ALA A 154 3.75 6.17 -7.59
CA ALA A 154 4.21 5.79 -6.25
C ALA A 154 3.03 5.47 -5.31
N ASN A 155 1.94 6.25 -5.36
CA ASN A 155 0.73 6.00 -4.59
C ASN A 155 0.02 4.70 -5.03
N ILE A 156 -0.07 4.41 -6.32
CA ILE A 156 -0.63 3.15 -6.84
C ILE A 156 0.15 1.97 -6.25
N TYR A 157 1.49 1.99 -6.34
CA TYR A 157 2.31 0.91 -5.78
C TYR A 157 2.24 0.85 -4.25
N TYR A 158 2.12 1.98 -3.56
CA TYR A 158 1.88 1.99 -2.12
C TYR A 158 0.62 1.20 -1.75
N ASN A 159 -0.51 1.52 -2.38
CA ASN A 159 -1.77 0.81 -2.15
C ASN A 159 -1.68 -0.66 -2.56
N PHE A 160 -1.03 -0.95 -3.68
CA PHE A 160 -0.81 -2.32 -4.14
C PHE A 160 -0.06 -3.17 -3.11
N PHE A 161 1.14 -2.75 -2.68
CA PHE A 161 1.95 -3.51 -1.74
C PHE A 161 1.31 -3.58 -0.35
N ARG A 162 0.62 -2.53 0.09
CA ARG A 162 -0.17 -2.59 1.33
C ARG A 162 -1.28 -3.64 1.26
N GLY A 163 -2.00 -3.70 0.13
CA GLY A 163 -3.03 -4.70 -0.13
C GLY A 163 -2.46 -6.12 -0.21
N LEU A 164 -1.34 -6.31 -0.90
CA LEU A 164 -0.64 -7.59 -0.96
C LEU A 164 -0.13 -8.04 0.41
N SER A 165 0.31 -7.12 1.26
CA SER A 165 0.73 -7.44 2.64
C SER A 165 -0.44 -8.07 3.42
N ALA A 166 -1.62 -7.46 3.36
CA ALA A 166 -2.82 -8.00 4.00
C ALA A 166 -3.25 -9.34 3.38
N THR A 167 -3.17 -9.46 2.05
CA THR A 167 -3.46 -10.70 1.32
C THR A 167 -2.56 -11.86 1.74
N CYS A 168 -1.25 -11.60 1.85
CA CYS A 168 -0.27 -12.58 2.30
C CYS A 168 -0.52 -12.97 3.75
N PHE A 169 -0.86 -12.01 4.62
CA PHE A 169 -1.23 -12.31 5.99
C PHE A 169 -2.45 -13.25 6.07
N CYS A 170 -3.53 -12.94 5.34
CA CYS A 170 -4.71 -13.80 5.29
C CYS A 170 -4.40 -15.18 4.70
N SER A 171 -3.59 -15.24 3.63
CA SER A 171 -3.17 -16.51 3.02
C SER A 171 -2.34 -17.35 3.99
N ALA A 172 -1.40 -16.73 4.71
CA ALA A 172 -0.61 -17.41 5.74
C ALA A 172 -1.49 -17.99 6.85
N LEU A 173 -2.52 -17.24 7.29
CA LEU A 173 -3.48 -17.75 8.26
C LEU A 173 -4.31 -18.92 7.72
N LEU A 174 -4.72 -18.90 6.45
CA LEU A 174 -5.42 -20.03 5.82
C LEU A 174 -4.55 -21.30 5.83
N PHE A 175 -3.29 -21.19 5.45
CA PHE A 175 -2.37 -22.33 5.46
C PHE A 175 -2.00 -22.78 6.89
N LEU A 176 -1.96 -21.86 7.86
CA LEU A 176 -1.83 -22.23 9.28
C LEU A 176 -3.02 -23.06 9.75
N VAL A 177 -4.24 -22.61 9.46
CA VAL A 177 -5.47 -23.34 9.80
C VAL A 177 -5.48 -24.69 9.10
N GLN A 178 -5.06 -24.76 7.84
CA GLN A 178 -4.92 -26.03 7.11
C GLN A 178 -3.98 -27.01 7.83
N SER A 179 -2.80 -26.55 8.24
CA SER A 179 -1.86 -27.37 9.00
C SER A 179 -2.47 -27.87 10.31
N ILE A 180 -3.19 -27.01 11.03
CA ILE A 180 -3.86 -27.39 12.28
C ILE A 180 -4.93 -28.46 12.04
N ILE A 181 -5.79 -28.29 11.03
CA ILE A 181 -6.83 -29.29 10.69
C ILE A 181 -6.18 -30.64 10.42
N LYS A 182 -5.14 -30.69 9.59
CA LYS A 182 -4.45 -31.94 9.27
C LYS A 182 -3.80 -32.60 10.48
N ILE A 183 -3.21 -31.82 11.39
CA ILE A 183 -2.66 -32.33 12.66
C ILE A 183 -3.76 -32.95 13.51
N LEU A 184 -4.94 -32.31 13.59
CA LEU A 184 -6.06 -32.81 14.37
C LEU A 184 -6.68 -34.08 13.78
N GLU A 185 -6.81 -34.17 12.46
CA GLU A 185 -7.31 -35.36 11.76
C GLU A 185 -6.41 -36.59 11.94
N ASN A 186 -5.10 -36.38 12.09
CA ASN A 186 -4.10 -37.43 12.23
C ASN A 186 -3.51 -37.49 13.65
N TRP A 187 -4.28 -37.04 14.66
CA TRP A 187 -3.84 -36.96 16.04
C TRP A 187 -3.54 -38.36 16.60
N GLY A 188 -2.25 -38.69 16.72
CA GLY A 188 -1.75 -39.99 17.19
C GLY A 188 -0.90 -40.76 16.18
N ALA A 189 -0.94 -40.38 14.89
CA ALA A 189 -0.14 -40.97 13.82
C ALA A 189 0.94 -40.01 13.32
N CYS A 190 1.64 -39.33 14.24
CA CYS A 190 2.70 -38.37 13.90
C CYS A 190 3.95 -39.10 13.39
N SER A 191 3.85 -39.66 12.18
CA SER A 191 4.95 -40.29 11.45
C SER A 191 5.65 -39.27 10.57
N TRP A 192 6.89 -39.57 10.19
CA TRP A 192 7.63 -38.75 9.23
C TRP A 192 6.95 -38.68 7.85
N GLU A 193 6.27 -39.75 7.44
CA GLU A 193 5.51 -39.82 6.19
C GLU A 193 4.35 -38.81 6.20
N PHE A 194 3.58 -38.75 7.28
CA PHE A 194 2.52 -37.75 7.46
C PHE A 194 3.06 -36.31 7.39
N ILE A 195 4.18 -36.02 8.06
CA ILE A 195 4.80 -34.68 8.00
C ILE A 195 5.15 -34.30 6.57
N LYS A 196 5.74 -35.24 5.81
CA LYS A 196 6.22 -35.02 4.44
C LYS A 196 5.08 -34.86 3.44
N GLU A 197 4.06 -35.70 3.51
CA GLU A 197 2.98 -35.73 2.51
C GLU A 197 1.92 -34.66 2.78
N ASP A 198 1.60 -34.44 4.06
CA ASP A 198 0.41 -33.67 4.41
C ASP A 198 0.70 -32.27 4.95
N LEU A 199 1.78 -32.09 5.72
CA LEU A 199 2.08 -30.83 6.42
C LEU A 199 3.16 -29.99 5.76
N LEU A 200 4.05 -30.59 4.96
CA LEU A 200 5.18 -29.87 4.36
C LEU A 200 4.72 -28.71 3.48
N ILE A 201 3.82 -28.96 2.52
CA ILE A 201 3.37 -27.94 1.57
C ILE A 201 2.63 -26.79 2.27
N PRO A 202 1.61 -27.02 3.13
CA PRO A 202 0.93 -25.94 3.84
C PRO A 202 1.89 -25.14 4.72
N SER A 203 2.82 -25.80 5.40
CA SER A 203 3.79 -25.13 6.26
C SER A 203 4.76 -24.26 5.46
N LEU A 204 5.25 -24.75 4.31
CA LEU A 204 6.10 -23.97 3.41
C LEU A 204 5.35 -22.76 2.84
N LEU A 205 4.10 -22.94 2.41
CA LEU A 205 3.27 -21.85 1.89
C LEU A 205 3.00 -20.80 2.99
N MET A 206 2.69 -21.24 4.21
CA MET A 206 2.52 -20.35 5.35
C MET A 206 3.78 -19.50 5.59
N ILE A 207 4.96 -20.12 5.68
CA ILE A 207 6.24 -19.42 5.89
C ILE A 207 6.52 -18.47 4.74
N PHE A 208 6.32 -18.91 3.50
CA PHE A 208 6.51 -18.12 2.29
C PHE A 208 5.61 -16.87 2.29
N PHE A 209 4.33 -17.01 2.62
CA PHE A 209 3.41 -15.88 2.71
C PHE A 209 3.75 -14.92 3.86
N PHE A 210 4.19 -15.43 5.01
CA PHE A 210 4.70 -14.55 6.07
C PHE A 210 5.93 -13.76 5.64
N TYR A 211 6.87 -14.40 4.94
CA TYR A 211 8.03 -13.73 4.37
C TYR A 211 7.63 -12.64 3.37
N LEU A 212 6.76 -12.97 2.41
CA LEU A 212 6.26 -12.01 1.43
C LEU A 212 5.51 -10.84 2.08
N MET A 213 4.71 -11.09 3.11
CA MET A 213 4.05 -10.03 3.88
C MET A 213 5.07 -9.01 4.40
N ILE A 214 6.17 -9.46 4.99
CA ILE A 214 7.21 -8.57 5.52
C ILE A 214 7.87 -7.77 4.39
N CYS A 215 8.21 -8.43 3.28
CA CYS A 215 8.78 -7.77 2.09
C CYS A 215 7.83 -6.72 1.52
N PHE A 216 6.53 -7.02 1.44
CA PHE A 216 5.55 -6.07 0.90
C PHE A 216 5.27 -4.91 1.86
N ILE A 217 5.34 -5.11 3.18
CA ILE A 217 5.28 -3.99 4.14
C ILE A 217 6.46 -3.04 3.91
N ASP A 218 7.66 -3.58 3.71
CA ASP A 218 8.85 -2.77 3.41
C ASP A 218 8.73 -2.00 2.09
N ARG A 219 8.23 -2.66 1.04
CA ARG A 219 7.95 -2.01 -0.25
C ARG A 219 6.85 -0.95 -0.14
N ALA A 220 5.78 -1.20 0.61
CA ALA A 220 4.72 -0.23 0.85
C ALA A 220 5.28 1.01 1.54
N ARG A 221 6.10 0.84 2.59
CA ARG A 221 6.80 1.94 3.26
C ARG A 221 7.59 2.80 2.27
N GLN A 222 8.49 2.19 1.50
CA GLN A 222 9.33 2.89 0.53
C GLN A 222 8.50 3.68 -0.49
N ARG A 223 7.40 3.09 -0.98
CA ARG A 223 6.52 3.74 -1.96
C ARG A 223 5.68 4.86 -1.36
N GLY A 224 5.27 4.73 -0.10
CA GLY A 224 4.58 5.81 0.64
C GLY A 224 5.48 7.02 0.89
N GLU A 225 6.75 6.78 1.24
CA GLU A 225 7.77 7.83 1.37
C GLU A 225 8.04 8.52 0.02
N LEU A 226 8.29 7.71 -1.02
CA LEU A 226 8.55 8.20 -2.37
C LEU A 226 7.36 9.01 -2.93
N HIS A 227 6.12 8.65 -2.60
CA HIS A 227 4.95 9.41 -3.04
C HIS A 227 4.99 10.87 -2.56
N VAL A 228 5.33 11.09 -1.29
CA VAL A 228 5.44 12.44 -0.71
C VAL A 228 6.63 13.18 -1.33
N GLU A 229 7.77 12.53 -1.43
CA GLU A 229 8.97 13.10 -2.05
C GLU A 229 8.71 13.52 -3.51
N GLN A 230 8.12 12.65 -4.32
CA GLN A 230 7.80 12.94 -5.72
C GLN A 230 6.73 14.03 -5.86
N THR A 231 5.85 14.19 -4.88
CA THR A 231 4.89 15.30 -4.85
C THR A 231 5.61 16.64 -4.75
N PHE A 232 6.54 16.77 -3.80
CA PHE A 232 7.33 17.99 -3.61
C PHE A 232 8.31 18.24 -4.77
N ASN A 233 8.98 17.20 -5.26
CA ASN A 233 9.86 17.31 -6.43
C ASN A 233 9.11 17.77 -7.68
N SER A 234 7.94 17.19 -7.96
CA SER A 234 7.14 17.57 -9.13
C SER A 234 6.63 19.01 -9.01
N MET A 235 6.22 19.44 -7.81
CA MET A 235 5.84 20.83 -7.54
C MET A 235 7.01 21.78 -7.82
N TYR A 236 8.21 21.46 -7.34
CA TYR A 236 9.39 22.31 -7.53
C TYR A 236 9.81 22.39 -9.01
N VAL A 237 9.80 21.25 -9.73
CA VAL A 237 10.09 21.22 -11.18
C VAL A 237 9.08 22.04 -11.97
N TYR A 238 7.79 21.94 -11.64
CA TYR A 238 6.75 22.76 -12.25
C TYR A 238 7.02 24.24 -12.07
N TYR A 239 7.45 24.64 -10.87
CA TYR A 239 7.76 26.02 -10.57
C TYR A 239 8.99 26.51 -11.34
N LEU A 240 10.08 25.73 -11.39
CA LEU A 240 11.26 26.07 -12.19
C LEU A 240 10.97 26.11 -13.70
N GLY A 241 10.15 25.17 -14.19
CA GLY A 241 9.71 25.13 -15.58
C GLY A 241 8.80 26.31 -15.93
N GLY A 242 7.89 26.69 -15.04
CA GLY A 242 7.03 27.87 -15.17
C GLY A 242 7.79 29.20 -15.11
N ILE A 243 8.94 29.26 -14.43
CA ILE A 243 9.86 30.41 -14.49
C ILE A 243 10.59 30.48 -15.84
N ARG A 244 10.96 29.34 -16.44
CA ARG A 244 11.60 29.32 -17.78
C ARG A 244 10.62 29.61 -18.93
N TYR A 245 9.35 29.27 -18.76
CA TYR A 245 8.27 29.62 -19.69
C TYR A 245 7.39 30.73 -19.11
N GLY A 246 8.02 31.73 -18.50
CA GLY A 246 7.35 32.91 -18.01
C GLY A 246 6.40 33.45 -19.08
N LYS A 247 5.14 33.58 -18.68
CA LYS A 247 4.10 34.32 -19.40
C LYS A 247 4.70 35.58 -20.01
N GLN A 248 4.78 35.60 -21.34
CA GLN A 248 4.52 36.83 -22.09
C GLN A 248 3.01 37.05 -22.03
N SER A 249 2.55 37.84 -21.07
CA SER A 249 1.29 38.58 -21.14
C SER A 249 1.35 39.75 -20.18
#